data_AF-A0AAD4DA58-F1
#
_entry.id   AF-A0AAD4DA58-F1
#
_cell.length_a   1.000
_cell.length_b   1.000
_cell.length_c   1.000
_cell.angle_alpha   90.00
_cell.angle_beta   90.00
_cell.angle_gamma   90.00
#
_symmetry.space_group_name_H-M   'P 1'
#
loop_
_entity.id
_entity.type
_entity.pdbx_description
1 polymer ?
#
loop_
_entity_poly.entity_id
_entity_poly.type
_entity_poly.pdbx_seq_one_letter_code
_entity_poly.pdbx_strand_id
1 'polypeptide(L)'
;MYARNILTIVLVAICALCSFTSFVHAAPPPPPATDVIVVTSPPVNKVYKVGDTITVKVSLPGGKKNILYKKNTPIDLSIQKLIPKPDLNEDLGTVPARTLSTTGFKFVALQEYIIDTQVNIPWRVRAHFHHPSRVGYSDSRGFKIVEA
;
A
#
# COMPACT_ATOMS: atom_id res chain seq x y z
N MET A 1 12.41 -60.15 -19.77
CA MET A 1 11.34 -59.12 -19.75
C MET A 1 11.76 -57.98 -18.83
N TYR A 2 12.59 -57.05 -19.31
CA TYR A 2 13.26 -56.00 -18.50
C TYR A 2 12.81 -54.59 -18.91
N ALA A 3 11.59 -54.46 -19.44
CA ALA A 3 11.10 -53.24 -20.09
C ALA A 3 10.06 -52.47 -19.25
N ARG A 4 9.62 -53.00 -18.11
CA ARG A 4 8.48 -52.45 -17.35
C ARG A 4 8.87 -51.55 -16.17
N ASN A 5 10.12 -51.64 -15.69
CA ASN A 5 10.59 -50.85 -14.54
C ASN A 5 11.36 -49.58 -14.93
N ILE A 6 11.76 -49.43 -16.20
CA ILE A 6 12.50 -48.25 -16.68
C ILE A 6 11.54 -47.11 -17.04
N LEU A 7 10.35 -47.43 -17.57
CA LEU A 7 9.38 -46.43 -18.03
C LEU A 7 8.81 -45.59 -16.87
N THR A 8 8.61 -46.20 -15.70
CA THR A 8 8.04 -45.55 -14.52
C THR A 8 9.03 -44.61 -13.84
N ILE A 9 10.33 -44.93 -13.87
CA ILE A 9 11.38 -44.09 -13.27
C ILE A 9 11.62 -42.83 -14.13
N VAL A 10 11.51 -42.95 -15.46
CA VAL A 10 11.64 -41.81 -16.39
C VAL A 10 10.46 -40.84 -16.26
N LEU A 11 9.24 -41.33 -16.03
CA LEU A 11 8.06 -40.48 -15.90
C LEU A 11 8.04 -39.64 -14.60
N VAL A 12 8.56 -40.20 -13.49
CA VAL A 12 8.66 -39.49 -12.20
C VAL A 12 9.78 -38.43 -12.23
N ALA A 13 10.86 -38.67 -12.98
CA ALA A 13 11.94 -37.70 -13.15
C ALA A 13 11.52 -36.45 -13.95
N ILE A 14 10.58 -36.58 -14.89
CA ILE A 14 10.10 -35.44 -15.71
C ILE A 14 9.13 -34.55 -14.93
N CYS A 15 8.29 -35.10 -14.05
CA CYS A 15 7.43 -34.29 -13.17
C CYS A 15 8.21 -33.54 -12.08
N ALA A 16 9.37 -34.06 -11.66
CA ALA A 16 10.23 -33.41 -10.67
C ALA A 16 11.03 -32.21 -11.24
N LEU A 17 11.18 -32.13 -12.57
CA LEU A 17 11.93 -31.05 -13.23
C LEU A 17 11.07 -29.85 -13.65
N CYS A 18 9.75 -29.99 -13.72
CA CYS A 18 8.84 -28.87 -14.02
C CYS A 18 8.58 -27.92 -12.83
N SER A 19 9.11 -28.24 -11.65
CA SER A 19 9.03 -27.37 -10.47
C SER A 19 10.14 -26.30 -10.44
N PHE A 20 10.94 -26.18 -11.50
CA PHE A 20 11.94 -25.13 -11.62
C PHE A 20 11.27 -23.76 -11.78
N THR A 21 11.10 -23.12 -10.62
CA THR A 21 11.24 -21.68 -10.44
C THR A 21 10.35 -20.85 -11.37
N SER A 22 9.07 -20.79 -11.03
CA SER A 22 8.29 -19.58 -11.25
C SER A 22 8.99 -18.45 -10.50
N PHE A 23 9.99 -17.82 -11.11
CA PHE A 23 10.39 -16.48 -10.71
C PHE A 23 9.17 -15.62 -10.98
N VAL A 24 8.34 -15.43 -9.95
CA VAL A 24 7.35 -14.34 -9.94
C VAL A 24 8.20 -13.08 -10.01
N HIS A 25 8.45 -12.61 -11.23
CA HIS A 25 9.06 -11.33 -11.47
C HIS A 25 8.04 -10.31 -10.99
N ALA A 26 8.12 -9.96 -9.70
CA ALA A 26 7.26 -8.97 -9.10
C ALA A 26 7.38 -7.70 -9.94
N ALA A 27 6.24 -7.19 -10.43
CA ALA A 27 6.22 -5.95 -11.17
C ALA A 27 6.96 -4.86 -10.36
N PRO A 28 7.75 -4.00 -11.02
CA PRO A 28 8.45 -2.94 -10.31
C PRO A 28 7.45 -2.12 -9.48
N PRO A 29 7.83 -1.66 -8.27
CA PRO A 29 6.93 -0.92 -7.42
C PRO A 29 6.40 0.31 -8.18
N PRO A 30 5.12 0.68 -8.01
CA PRO A 30 4.54 1.84 -8.66
C PRO A 30 5.38 3.09 -8.37
N PRO A 31 5.49 4.05 -9.30
CA PRO A 31 6.21 5.30 -9.03
C PRO A 31 5.37 6.25 -8.15
N PRO A 32 6.00 7.16 -7.40
CA PRO A 32 5.31 8.32 -6.83
C PRO A 32 4.60 9.13 -7.93
N ALA A 33 3.39 9.59 -7.66
CA ALA A 33 2.52 10.30 -8.60
C ALA A 33 1.89 11.55 -7.97
N THR A 34 2.73 12.42 -7.40
CA THR A 34 2.31 13.65 -6.70
C THR A 34 1.67 14.70 -7.60
N ASP A 35 1.86 14.58 -8.91
CA ASP A 35 1.16 15.38 -9.94
C ASP A 35 -0.30 14.92 -10.17
N VAL A 36 -0.69 13.75 -9.66
CA VAL A 36 -2.04 13.17 -9.82
C VAL A 36 -2.80 13.11 -8.50
N ILE A 37 -2.12 12.82 -7.40
CA ILE A 37 -2.72 12.74 -6.06
C ILE A 37 -1.70 13.17 -5.01
N VAL A 38 -2.14 13.98 -4.06
CA VAL A 38 -1.31 14.47 -2.95
C VAL A 38 -2.02 14.19 -1.64
N VAL A 39 -1.43 13.38 -0.77
CA VAL A 39 -1.94 13.24 0.60
C VAL A 39 -1.62 14.53 1.36
N THR A 40 -2.66 15.22 1.83
CA THR A 40 -2.57 16.52 2.51
C THR A 40 -2.80 16.42 4.02
N SER A 41 -3.42 15.33 4.47
CA SER A 41 -3.60 15.01 5.88
C SER A 41 -3.33 13.50 6.04
N PRO A 42 -2.60 13.06 7.08
CA PRO A 42 -2.23 13.82 8.29
C PRO A 42 -1.16 14.92 8.08
N PRO A 43 -1.17 16.00 8.89
CA PRO A 43 -0.16 17.05 8.82
C PRO A 43 1.23 16.55 9.22
N VAL A 44 2.26 17.17 8.67
CA VAL A 44 3.66 16.86 8.99
C VAL A 44 3.92 17.00 10.49
N ASN A 45 4.61 16.03 11.08
CA ASN A 45 5.02 15.99 12.49
C ASN A 45 3.86 16.11 13.49
N LYS A 46 2.60 15.95 13.06
CA LYS A 46 1.47 15.89 13.99
C LYS A 46 1.65 14.69 14.90
N VAL A 47 1.36 14.88 16.18
CA VAL A 47 1.33 13.80 17.18
C VAL A 47 -0.14 13.47 17.47
N TYR A 48 -0.45 12.18 17.39
CA TYR A 48 -1.74 11.61 17.78
C TYR A 48 -1.51 10.67 18.96
N LYS A 49 -2.47 10.64 19.87
CA LYS A 49 -2.53 9.66 20.95
C LYS A 49 -3.29 8.43 20.51
N VAL A 50 -3.03 7.28 21.12
CA VAL A 50 -3.87 6.09 20.96
C VAL A 50 -5.32 6.44 21.28
N GLY A 51 -6.24 6.00 20.42
CA GLY A 51 -7.66 6.35 20.45
C GLY A 51 -8.03 7.60 19.64
N ASP A 52 -7.07 8.43 19.22
CA ASP A 52 -7.37 9.59 18.38
C ASP A 52 -7.90 9.16 17.00
N THR A 53 -8.91 9.87 16.52
CA THR A 53 -9.36 9.72 15.13
C THR A 53 -8.47 10.53 14.19
N ILE A 54 -7.75 9.85 13.32
CA ILE A 54 -6.91 10.43 12.28
C ILE A 54 -7.73 10.58 11.00
N THR A 55 -7.74 11.79 10.44
CA THR A 55 -8.40 12.07 9.17
C THR A 55 -7.38 12.11 8.03
N VAL A 56 -7.57 11.27 7.02
CA VAL A 56 -6.85 11.27 5.75
C VAL A 56 -7.59 12.15 4.76
N LYS A 57 -6.86 13.07 4.13
CA LYS A 57 -7.37 13.91 3.04
C LYS A 57 -6.40 13.94 1.90
N VAL A 58 -6.92 14.01 0.68
CA VAL A 58 -6.12 14.14 -0.54
C VAL A 58 -6.51 15.37 -1.32
N SER A 59 -5.52 15.98 -1.96
CA SER A 59 -5.72 16.91 -3.06
C SER A 59 -5.52 16.17 -4.37
N LEU A 60 -6.43 16.39 -5.32
CA LEU A 60 -6.30 15.92 -6.68
C LEU A 60 -5.94 17.14 -7.54
N PRO A 61 -4.69 17.28 -8.02
CA PRO A 61 -4.31 18.40 -8.89
C PRO A 61 -5.24 18.49 -10.11
N GLY A 62 -5.72 19.70 -10.39
CA GLY A 62 -6.77 19.94 -11.41
C GLY A 62 -8.21 19.70 -10.91
N GLY A 63 -8.40 19.31 -9.64
CA GLY A 63 -9.71 19.13 -9.00
C GLY A 63 -10.59 18.13 -9.74
N LYS A 64 -11.82 18.54 -10.09
CA LYS A 64 -12.76 17.69 -10.85
C LYS A 64 -12.27 17.30 -12.26
N LYS A 65 -11.27 18.02 -12.81
CA LYS A 65 -10.68 17.68 -14.12
C LYS A 65 -9.66 16.54 -14.03
N ASN A 66 -9.19 16.21 -12.83
CA ASN A 66 -8.24 15.13 -12.56
C ASN A 66 -8.76 13.76 -13.05
N ILE A 67 -7.87 12.92 -13.56
CA ILE A 67 -8.21 11.60 -14.11
C ILE A 67 -8.87 10.68 -13.07
N LEU A 68 -8.39 10.70 -11.82
CA LEU A 68 -8.91 9.85 -10.74
C LEU A 68 -10.31 10.29 -10.32
N TYR A 69 -10.54 11.62 -10.25
CA TYR A 69 -11.86 12.16 -9.93
C TYR A 69 -12.89 11.80 -11.01
N LYS A 70 -12.53 11.98 -12.28
CA LYS A 70 -13.41 11.69 -13.43
C LYS A 70 -13.88 10.24 -13.43
N LYS A 71 -12.94 9.30 -13.26
CA LYS A 71 -13.23 7.86 -13.27
C LYS A 71 -13.65 7.30 -11.91
N ASN A 72 -13.70 8.15 -10.88
CA ASN A 72 -13.98 7.75 -9.51
C ASN A 72 -13.08 6.58 -9.06
N THR A 73 -11.79 6.66 -9.38
CA THR A 73 -10.84 5.57 -9.20
C THR A 73 -10.77 5.14 -7.73
N PRO A 74 -10.84 3.84 -7.42
CA PRO A 74 -10.57 3.35 -6.08
C PRO A 74 -9.15 3.70 -5.64
N ILE A 75 -9.01 4.22 -4.42
CA ILE A 75 -7.74 4.58 -3.81
C ILE A 75 -7.54 3.71 -2.58
N ASP A 76 -6.48 2.91 -2.58
CA ASP A 76 -6.11 2.06 -1.45
C ASP A 76 -5.31 2.88 -0.45
N LEU A 77 -5.74 2.87 0.81
CA LEU A 77 -5.10 3.60 1.89
C LEU A 77 -4.37 2.62 2.79
N SER A 78 -3.10 2.87 3.06
CA SER A 78 -2.34 2.12 4.06
C SER A 78 -1.59 3.06 4.99
N ILE A 79 -1.41 2.63 6.23
CA ILE A 79 -0.49 3.26 7.16
C ILE A 79 0.82 2.47 7.16
N GLN A 80 1.94 3.17 7.05
CA GLN A 80 3.27 2.59 6.85
C GLN A 80 4.31 3.35 7.65
N LYS A 81 5.39 2.70 8.08
CA LYS A 81 6.62 3.40 8.48
C LYS A 81 7.53 3.61 7.26
N LEU A 82 8.22 4.74 7.21
CA LEU A 82 9.20 5.06 6.17
C LEU A 82 10.49 4.26 6.40
N ILE A 83 10.43 2.95 6.19
CA ILE A 83 11.60 2.06 6.27
C ILE A 83 11.84 1.35 4.93
N PRO A 84 13.11 1.02 4.61
CA PRO A 84 13.47 0.34 3.35
C PRO A 84 12.85 -1.05 3.14
N LYS A 85 12.13 -1.62 4.13
CA LYS A 85 11.39 -2.88 4.04
C LYS A 85 10.01 -2.79 4.75
N PRO A 86 8.96 -3.44 4.26
CA PRO A 86 7.57 -2.98 4.38
C PRO A 86 6.71 -3.63 5.47
N ASP A 87 7.26 -4.36 6.43
CA ASP A 87 6.45 -5.34 7.18
C ASP A 87 5.59 -4.79 8.34
N LEU A 88 5.33 -3.48 8.36
CA LEU A 88 4.15 -2.94 9.05
C LEU A 88 3.45 -1.92 8.16
N ASN A 89 2.91 -2.44 7.07
CA ASN A 89 1.91 -1.76 6.24
C ASN A 89 0.56 -2.34 6.62
N GLU A 90 -0.23 -1.58 7.36
CA GLU A 90 -1.62 -1.97 7.60
C GLU A 90 -2.51 -1.34 6.53
N ASP A 91 -3.37 -2.17 5.94
CA ASP A 91 -4.42 -1.71 5.07
C ASP A 91 -5.51 -1.04 5.90
N LEU A 92 -5.77 0.23 5.59
CA LEU A 92 -6.86 1.00 6.18
C LEU A 92 -8.15 0.85 5.37
N GLY A 93 -8.04 0.39 4.12
CA GLY A 93 -9.14 0.14 3.21
C GLY A 93 -9.13 1.01 1.96
N THR A 94 -10.09 0.73 1.07
CA THR A 94 -10.20 1.37 -0.25
C THR A 94 -11.33 2.39 -0.28
N VAL A 95 -11.04 3.60 -0.77
CA VAL A 95 -12.01 4.70 -0.86
C VAL A 95 -12.02 5.28 -2.27
N PRO A 96 -13.18 5.50 -2.90
CA PRO A 96 -13.24 6.15 -4.21
C PRO A 96 -12.67 7.57 -4.19
N ALA A 97 -11.95 7.96 -5.24
CA ALA A 97 -11.26 9.25 -5.34
C ALA A 97 -12.18 10.45 -5.08
N ARG A 98 -13.46 10.39 -5.51
CA ARG A 98 -14.41 11.49 -5.25
C ARG A 98 -14.64 11.64 -3.76
N THR A 99 -15.02 10.57 -3.07
CA THR A 99 -15.24 10.54 -1.62
C THR A 99 -14.00 10.99 -0.86
N LEU A 100 -12.83 10.43 -1.21
CA LEU A 100 -11.58 10.76 -0.54
C LEU A 100 -11.20 12.26 -0.70
N SER A 101 -11.48 12.84 -1.86
CA SER A 101 -11.24 14.27 -2.12
C SER A 101 -12.25 15.21 -1.45
N THR A 102 -13.49 14.76 -1.21
CA THR A 102 -14.56 15.61 -0.67
C THR A 102 -14.72 15.51 0.84
N THR A 103 -14.78 14.29 1.37
CA THR A 103 -15.06 14.00 2.78
C THR A 103 -13.83 13.48 3.51
N GLY A 104 -12.84 12.98 2.78
CA GLY A 104 -11.70 12.27 3.36
C GLY A 104 -12.08 10.88 3.85
N PHE A 105 -11.14 10.26 4.55
CA PHE A 105 -11.27 8.97 5.20
C PHE A 105 -10.80 9.09 6.65
N LYS A 106 -11.35 8.29 7.57
CA LYS A 106 -11.00 8.36 8.98
C LYS A 106 -10.63 6.96 9.48
N PHE A 107 -9.62 6.89 10.34
CA PHE A 107 -9.25 5.70 11.08
C PHE A 107 -8.81 6.08 12.50
N VAL A 108 -8.76 5.09 13.40
CA VAL A 108 -8.38 5.31 14.80
C VAL A 108 -6.90 4.95 14.97
N ALA A 109 -6.16 5.74 15.74
CA ALA A 109 -4.81 5.39 16.15
C ALA A 109 -4.85 4.24 17.16
N LEU A 110 -4.32 3.08 16.78
CA LEU A 110 -4.35 1.87 17.59
C LEU A 110 -3.07 1.73 18.43
N GLN A 111 -3.15 0.97 19.54
CA GLN A 111 -1.98 0.68 20.38
C GLN A 111 -0.94 -0.14 19.61
N GLU A 112 -1.36 -1.00 18.68
CA GLU A 112 -0.48 -1.81 17.84
C GLU A 112 0.40 -0.96 16.91
N TYR A 113 0.06 0.31 16.70
CA TYR A 113 0.90 1.26 15.94
C TYR A 113 2.10 1.78 16.75
N ILE A 114 2.18 1.45 18.04
CA ILE A 114 3.34 1.76 18.87
C ILE A 114 4.34 0.62 18.72
N ILE A 115 5.50 0.94 18.18
CA ILE A 115 6.61 0.01 17.99
C ILE A 115 7.79 0.58 18.74
N ASP A 116 8.07 0.03 19.92
CA ASP A 116 9.08 0.55 20.86
C ASP A 116 10.48 0.65 20.24
N THR A 117 10.81 -0.28 19.34
CA THR A 117 12.10 -0.29 18.63
C THR A 117 12.22 0.77 17.54
N GLN A 118 11.13 1.49 17.24
CA GLN A 118 11.04 2.42 16.11
C GLN A 118 10.40 3.76 16.47
N VAL A 119 10.62 4.24 17.70
CA VAL A 119 10.09 5.53 18.22
C VAL A 119 10.53 6.77 17.42
N ASN A 120 11.66 6.68 16.72
CA ASN A 120 12.21 7.78 15.92
C ASN A 120 11.75 7.78 14.45
N ILE A 121 11.00 6.75 14.04
CA ILE A 121 10.54 6.60 12.66
C ILE A 121 9.08 7.06 12.56
N PRO A 122 8.79 8.14 11.80
CA PRO A 122 7.43 8.62 11.66
C PRO A 122 6.57 7.65 10.85
N TRP A 123 5.30 7.59 11.21
CA TRP A 123 4.23 6.99 10.42
C TRP A 123 3.91 7.85 9.21
N ARG A 124 3.50 7.23 8.10
CA ARG A 124 2.93 7.90 6.93
C ARG A 124 1.68 7.16 6.49
N VAL A 125 0.73 7.90 5.93
CA VAL A 125 -0.35 7.31 5.13
C VAL A 125 0.09 7.31 3.67
N ARG A 126 -0.08 6.18 3.01
CA ARG A 126 0.07 6.01 1.57
C ARG A 126 -1.30 5.90 0.91
N ALA A 127 -1.52 6.71 -0.12
CA ALA A 127 -2.64 6.59 -1.04
C ALA A 127 -2.14 6.00 -2.35
N HIS A 128 -2.45 4.74 -2.61
CA HIS A 128 -2.11 4.02 -3.83
C HIS A 128 -3.31 3.95 -4.76
N PHE A 129 -3.09 4.00 -6.07
CA PHE A 129 -4.17 3.86 -7.05
C PHE A 129 -3.72 3.06 -8.25
N HIS A 130 -4.68 2.32 -8.81
CA HIS A 130 -4.56 1.67 -10.11
C HIS A 130 -5.59 2.30 -11.07
N HIS A 131 -5.11 3.04 -12.06
CA HIS A 131 -5.93 3.56 -13.16
C HIS A 131 -5.45 2.96 -14.49
N PRO A 132 -6.33 2.67 -15.47
CA PRO A 132 -5.93 2.04 -16.73
C PRO A 132 -4.80 2.76 -17.48
N SER A 133 -4.71 4.10 -17.34
CA SER A 133 -3.67 4.90 -17.98
C SER A 133 -2.45 5.17 -17.09
N ARG A 134 -2.51 4.86 -15.79
CA ARG A 134 -1.45 5.18 -14.83
C ARG A 134 -1.64 4.44 -13.50
N VAL A 135 -0.56 3.92 -12.95
CA VAL A 135 -0.49 3.42 -11.57
C VAL A 135 0.45 4.33 -10.79
N GLY A 136 0.20 4.53 -9.51
CA GLY A 136 1.10 5.31 -8.67
C GLY A 136 0.62 5.45 -7.24
N TYR A 137 1.41 6.19 -6.45
CA TYR A 137 1.06 6.47 -5.06
C TYR A 137 1.46 7.88 -4.64
N SER A 138 0.96 8.30 -3.48
CA SER A 138 1.39 9.49 -2.77
C SER A 138 1.43 9.22 -1.28
N ASP A 139 2.48 9.70 -0.62
CA ASP A 139 2.69 9.54 0.82
C ASP A 139 2.45 10.87 1.55
N SER A 140 1.87 10.81 2.74
CA SER A 140 1.86 11.94 3.67
C SER A 140 3.27 12.28 4.13
N ARG A 141 3.48 13.51 4.62
CA ARG A 141 4.81 14.01 5.05
C ARG A 141 5.33 13.43 6.38
N GLY A 142 4.60 12.51 7.01
CA GLY A 142 5.01 11.85 8.25
C GLY A 142 4.35 12.43 9.51
N PHE A 143 3.94 11.58 10.44
CA PHE A 143 3.32 11.91 11.72
C PHE A 143 3.74 10.90 12.80
N LYS A 144 3.36 11.12 14.06
CA LYS A 144 3.68 10.24 15.19
C LYS A 144 2.41 9.77 15.88
N ILE A 145 2.47 8.55 16.41
CA ILE A 145 1.46 7.99 17.31
C ILE A 145 2.19 7.66 18.62
N VAL A 146 1.61 8.05 19.74
CA VAL A 146 2.15 7.87 21.10
C VAL A 146 1.07 7.33 22.02
N GLU A 147 1.47 6.79 23.16
CA GLU A 147 0.55 6.39 24.22
C GLU A 147 -0.31 7.57 24.70
N ALA A 148 -1.49 7.25 25.26
CA ALA A 148 -2.48 8.23 25.70
C ALA A 148 -2.02 9.05 26.93
#